data_AF-A0A1G1XXG8-F1
#
_entry.id   AF-A0A1G1XXG8-F1
#
_cell.length_a   1.000
_cell.length_b   1.000
_cell.length_c   1.000
_cell.angle_alpha   90.00
_cell.angle_beta   90.00
_cell.angle_gamma   90.00
#
_symmetry.space_group_name_H-M   'P 1'
#
loop_
_entity.id
_entity.type
_entity.pdbx_description
1 polymer ?
#
loop_
_entity_poly.entity_id
_entity_poly.type
_entity_poly.pdbx_seq_one_letter_code
_entity_poly.pdbx_strand_id
1 'polypeptide(L)'
;MFSEKKFSLANEGEPKIIIKRSTDAPPDVKQNPFYDSEFWGRANSPDDIYLPDSDEAISFAMAAHEIGHLVKAGERNDARLDNFEATRAEEQRAWDKGWEYLQEFVDEYYADKPECAPKIRQAFERIKTLLLQATDLSKGMYLENGALDNLAPDEIQRILVEKREKFFSEKGELFKNIFDEMKKEKIGIKPDWDKFTAIVTKAVENILKDNDKE
;
A
#
# COMPACT_ATOMS: atom_id res chain seq x y z
N MET A 1 -36.28 -39.97 -0.49
CA MET A 1 -35.04 -39.34 -0.98
C MET A 1 -35.07 -37.88 -0.57
N PHE A 2 -34.45 -37.55 0.55
CA PHE A 2 -34.17 -36.16 0.91
C PHE A 2 -32.70 -35.91 0.64
N SER A 3 -32.42 -34.97 -0.26
CA SER A 3 -31.07 -34.55 -0.64
C SER A 3 -30.51 -33.67 0.48
N GLU A 4 -29.38 -34.11 1.05
CA GLU A 4 -28.57 -33.32 1.97
C GLU A 4 -27.99 -32.12 1.21
N LYS A 5 -28.52 -30.93 1.47
CA LYS A 5 -27.80 -29.70 1.20
C LYS A 5 -26.64 -29.61 2.19
N LYS A 6 -25.42 -29.86 1.71
CA LYS A 6 -24.18 -29.41 2.37
C LYS A 6 -24.22 -27.88 2.49
N PHE A 7 -24.74 -27.38 3.60
CA PHE A 7 -24.37 -26.06 4.09
C PHE A 7 -22.93 -26.17 4.58
N SER A 8 -21.97 -25.66 3.80
CA SER A 8 -20.66 -25.35 4.36
C SER A 8 -20.87 -24.20 5.35
N LEU A 9 -20.78 -24.51 6.63
CA LEU A 9 -20.56 -23.52 7.68
C LEU A 9 -19.22 -22.85 7.34
N ALA A 10 -19.28 -21.63 6.78
CA ALA A 10 -18.14 -20.73 6.86
C ALA A 10 -17.91 -20.49 8.35
N ASN A 11 -16.71 -20.81 8.85
CA ASN A 11 -16.34 -20.60 10.24
C ASN A 11 -16.52 -19.11 10.59
N GLU A 12 -17.45 -18.79 11.49
CA GLU A 12 -17.74 -17.42 11.99
C GLU A 12 -16.61 -16.82 12.86
N GLY A 13 -15.34 -17.18 12.63
CA GLY A 13 -14.20 -16.74 13.45
C GLY A 13 -12.96 -16.31 12.68
N GLU A 14 -12.89 -16.54 11.35
CA GLU A 14 -11.73 -16.11 10.56
C GLU A 14 -11.93 -14.68 10.05
N PRO A 15 -10.91 -13.80 10.16
CA PRO A 15 -11.00 -12.45 9.64
C PRO A 15 -11.30 -12.47 8.14
N LYS A 16 -12.36 -11.77 7.75
CA LYS A 16 -12.77 -11.70 6.35
C LYS A 16 -11.78 -10.81 5.59
N ILE A 17 -10.92 -11.41 4.78
CA ILE A 17 -10.00 -10.66 3.93
C ILE A 17 -10.71 -10.27 2.63
N ILE A 18 -10.75 -8.98 2.29
CA ILE A 18 -11.39 -8.46 1.07
C ILE A 18 -10.41 -7.54 0.33
N ILE A 19 -9.97 -7.99 -0.85
CA ILE A 19 -9.09 -7.24 -1.73
C ILE A 19 -9.89 -6.76 -2.95
N LYS A 20 -9.93 -5.44 -3.13
CA LYS A 20 -10.63 -4.73 -4.21
C LYS A 20 -9.61 -4.11 -5.16
N ARG A 21 -10.02 -3.81 -6.39
CA ARG A 21 -9.16 -3.08 -7.33
C ARG A 21 -9.13 -1.60 -6.98
N SER A 22 -8.01 -0.95 -7.22
CA SER A 22 -7.90 0.51 -7.08
C SER A 22 -8.92 1.27 -7.92
N THR A 23 -9.27 0.74 -9.10
CA THR A 23 -10.34 1.26 -9.95
C THR A 23 -11.72 1.24 -9.30
N ASP A 24 -11.94 0.40 -8.28
CA ASP A 24 -13.17 0.32 -7.50
C ASP A 24 -13.17 1.26 -6.27
N ALA A 25 -12.15 2.11 -6.12
CA ALA A 25 -12.07 3.06 -5.03
C ALA A 25 -13.30 3.99 -4.97
N PRO A 26 -13.74 4.39 -3.76
CA PRO A 26 -14.83 5.33 -3.57
C PRO A 26 -14.62 6.67 -4.34
N PRO A 27 -15.68 7.34 -4.79
CA PRO A 27 -15.56 8.56 -5.59
C PRO A 27 -14.79 9.71 -4.93
N ASP A 28 -14.88 9.84 -3.60
CA ASP A 28 -14.16 10.84 -2.80
C ASP A 28 -12.64 10.58 -2.81
N VAL A 29 -12.22 9.32 -2.76
CA VAL A 29 -10.80 8.95 -2.92
C VAL A 29 -10.28 9.38 -4.29
N LYS A 30 -11.08 9.17 -5.34
CA LYS A 30 -10.72 9.52 -6.73
C LYS A 30 -10.61 11.02 -6.98
N GLN A 31 -11.15 11.86 -6.11
CA GLN A 31 -10.99 13.32 -6.18
C GLN A 31 -9.64 13.80 -5.64
N ASN A 32 -8.89 12.95 -4.95
CA ASN A 32 -7.57 13.28 -4.46
C ASN A 32 -6.59 13.46 -5.64
N PRO A 33 -5.86 14.59 -5.75
CA PRO A 33 -4.89 14.80 -6.82
C PRO A 33 -3.72 13.80 -6.85
N PHE A 34 -3.53 13.03 -5.77
CA PHE A 34 -2.51 11.97 -5.70
C PHE A 34 -3.06 10.59 -6.09
N TYR A 35 -4.36 10.46 -6.38
CA TYR A 35 -4.93 9.19 -6.84
C TYR A 35 -4.57 8.94 -8.31
N ASP A 36 -3.93 7.79 -8.55
CA ASP A 36 -3.75 7.20 -9.88
C ASP A 36 -4.01 5.69 -9.74
N SER A 37 -5.03 5.17 -10.42
CA SER A 37 -5.39 3.75 -10.32
C SER A 37 -4.28 2.79 -10.74
N GLU A 38 -3.25 3.28 -11.46
CA GLU A 38 -2.12 2.43 -11.83
C GLU A 38 -1.25 2.03 -10.64
N PHE A 39 -1.19 2.83 -9.58
CA PHE A 39 -0.29 2.57 -8.45
C PHE A 39 -0.89 2.94 -7.09
N TRP A 40 -2.07 3.53 -7.03
CA TRP A 40 -2.74 3.82 -5.75
C TRP A 40 -3.09 2.52 -5.05
N GLY A 41 -2.80 2.44 -3.75
CA GLY A 41 -3.21 1.36 -2.87
C GLY A 41 -3.76 1.92 -1.55
N ARG A 42 -4.40 1.05 -0.77
CA ARG A 42 -4.78 1.31 0.62
C ARG A 42 -5.01 -0.01 1.34
N ALA A 43 -4.55 -0.14 2.58
CA ALA A 43 -5.04 -1.17 3.50
C ALA A 43 -5.28 -0.59 4.89
N ASN A 44 -6.56 -0.33 5.22
CA ASN A 44 -6.93 0.14 6.56
C ASN A 44 -7.20 -1.04 7.52
N SER A 45 -7.67 -2.15 6.96
CA SER A 45 -8.05 -3.36 7.68
C SER A 45 -8.07 -4.53 6.69
N PRO A 46 -8.10 -5.79 7.17
CA PRO A 46 -8.16 -6.96 6.31
C PRO A 46 -9.35 -6.98 5.33
N ASP A 47 -10.47 -6.37 5.71
CA ASP A 47 -11.69 -6.25 4.90
C ASP A 47 -11.78 -4.95 4.08
N ASP A 48 -10.76 -4.10 4.14
CA ASP A 48 -10.66 -2.85 3.38
C ASP A 48 -9.28 -2.66 2.74
N ILE A 49 -8.97 -3.54 1.77
CA ILE A 49 -7.75 -3.49 0.97
C ILE A 49 -8.10 -3.11 -0.48
N TYR A 50 -7.39 -2.13 -1.02
CA TYR A 50 -7.43 -1.72 -2.42
C TYR A 50 -6.03 -1.83 -3.03
N LEU A 51 -5.91 -2.54 -4.15
CA LEU A 51 -4.64 -2.76 -4.85
C LEU A 51 -4.76 -2.49 -6.34
N PRO A 52 -3.69 -1.98 -6.98
CA PRO A 52 -3.71 -1.71 -8.41
C PRO A 52 -3.70 -3.02 -9.21
N ASP A 53 -4.42 -3.05 -10.32
CA ASP A 53 -4.48 -4.17 -11.28
C ASP A 53 -3.84 -3.79 -12.63
N SER A 54 -2.69 -3.11 -12.56
CA SER A 54 -2.06 -2.41 -13.69
C SER A 54 -0.96 -3.22 -14.38
N ASP A 55 0.18 -3.37 -13.72
CA ASP A 55 1.35 -4.16 -14.11
C ASP A 55 1.80 -4.97 -12.89
N GLU A 56 2.27 -6.21 -13.09
CA GLU A 56 2.68 -7.09 -12.00
C GLU A 56 3.75 -6.47 -11.11
N ALA A 57 4.77 -5.80 -11.66
CA ALA A 57 5.82 -5.19 -10.83
C ALA A 57 5.25 -4.13 -9.87
N ILE A 58 4.40 -3.25 -10.38
CA ILE A 58 3.75 -2.21 -9.57
C ILE A 58 2.74 -2.84 -8.61
N SER A 59 1.95 -3.81 -9.07
CA SER A 59 0.89 -4.43 -8.27
C SER A 59 1.46 -5.19 -7.07
N PHE A 60 2.53 -5.97 -7.28
CA PHE A 60 3.23 -6.64 -6.18
C PHE A 60 3.91 -5.64 -5.23
N ALA A 61 4.55 -4.60 -5.76
CA ALA A 61 5.21 -3.61 -4.92
C ALA A 61 4.22 -2.86 -4.04
N MET A 62 3.14 -2.35 -4.62
CA MET A 62 2.09 -1.67 -3.84
C MET A 62 1.41 -2.64 -2.88
N ALA A 63 1.13 -3.88 -3.27
CA ALA A 63 0.59 -4.87 -2.33
C ALA A 63 1.49 -5.11 -1.12
N ALA A 64 2.80 -5.24 -1.34
CA ALA A 64 3.75 -5.36 -0.25
C ALA A 64 3.69 -4.14 0.67
N HIS A 65 3.68 -2.92 0.13
CA HIS A 65 3.56 -1.73 0.95
C HIS A 65 2.26 -1.70 1.77
N GLU A 66 1.11 -1.86 1.10
CA GLU A 66 -0.19 -1.69 1.74
C GLU A 66 -0.42 -2.75 2.83
N ILE A 67 -0.16 -4.03 2.56
CA ILE A 67 -0.32 -5.06 3.61
C ILE A 67 0.69 -4.89 4.74
N GLY A 68 1.82 -4.22 4.50
CA GLY A 68 2.80 -3.86 5.53
C GLY A 68 2.22 -2.98 6.62
N HIS A 69 1.27 -2.09 6.29
CA HIS A 69 0.53 -1.28 7.26
C HIS A 69 -0.35 -2.13 8.19
N LEU A 70 -0.67 -3.38 7.82
CA LEU A 70 -1.44 -4.29 8.67
C LEU A 70 -0.57 -4.99 9.74
N VAL A 71 0.75 -4.90 9.66
CA VAL A 71 1.68 -5.53 10.64
C VAL A 71 1.76 -4.66 11.89
N LYS A 72 1.46 -5.19 13.08
CA LYS A 72 1.53 -4.45 14.36
C LYS A 72 2.95 -4.32 14.91
N ALA A 73 3.79 -5.33 14.64
CA ALA A 73 5.16 -5.38 15.11
C ALA A 73 5.94 -4.11 14.72
N GLY A 74 6.31 -3.30 15.72
CA GLY A 74 7.08 -2.07 15.52
C GLY A 74 6.33 -0.89 14.89
N GLU A 75 5.00 -0.96 14.79
CA GLU A 75 4.13 0.10 14.28
C GLU A 75 4.36 1.45 14.99
N ARG A 76 4.44 2.53 14.22
CA ARG A 76 4.58 3.91 14.73
C ARG A 76 3.23 4.58 14.90
N ASN A 77 2.62 4.40 16.07
CA ASN A 77 1.37 5.08 16.45
C ASN A 77 1.46 6.63 16.52
N ASP A 78 2.68 7.18 16.45
CA ASP A 78 2.96 8.61 16.40
C ASP A 78 3.18 9.13 14.96
N ALA A 79 3.05 8.29 13.93
CA ALA A 79 3.04 8.70 12.52
C ALA A 79 1.77 9.50 12.19
N ARG A 80 1.94 10.81 12.00
CA ARG A 80 0.84 11.79 11.81
C ARG A 80 1.28 12.95 10.91
N LEU A 81 0.32 13.77 10.49
CA LEU A 81 0.54 14.93 9.60
C LEU A 81 1.49 16.00 10.17
N ASP A 82 1.75 16.00 11.48
CA ASP A 82 2.73 16.86 12.15
C ASP A 82 4.03 16.16 12.55
N ASN A 83 4.14 14.85 12.34
CA ASN A 83 5.34 14.09 12.68
C ASN A 83 5.90 13.37 11.45
N PHE A 84 6.59 14.12 10.60
CA PHE A 84 7.19 13.60 9.39
C PHE A 84 8.18 12.45 9.65
N GLU A 85 9.03 12.56 10.67
CA GLU A 85 10.06 11.54 10.95
C GLU A 85 9.43 10.20 11.35
N ALA A 86 8.39 10.21 12.19
CA ALA A 86 7.64 8.99 12.50
C ALA A 86 6.90 8.45 11.28
N THR A 87 6.30 9.32 10.46
CA THR A 87 5.58 8.91 9.25
C THR A 87 6.54 8.28 8.23
N ARG A 88 7.69 8.89 7.98
CA ARG A 88 8.73 8.30 7.12
C ARG A 88 9.17 6.94 7.68
N ALA A 89 9.43 6.84 8.98
CA ALA A 89 9.82 5.56 9.59
C ALA A 89 8.75 4.48 9.40
N GLU A 90 7.48 4.84 9.53
CA GLU A 90 6.34 3.94 9.29
C GLU A 90 6.24 3.50 7.83
N GLU A 91 6.33 4.44 6.88
CA GLU A 91 6.29 4.14 5.45
C GLU A 91 7.36 3.08 5.07
N GLN A 92 8.58 3.28 5.54
CA GLN A 92 9.67 2.32 5.35
C GLN A 92 9.39 0.97 6.00
N ARG A 93 8.90 0.98 7.24
CA ARG A 93 8.55 -0.24 7.97
C ARG A 93 7.49 -1.02 7.19
N ALA A 94 6.46 -0.37 6.67
CA ALA A 94 5.42 -1.00 5.86
C ALA A 94 6.02 -1.64 4.58
N TRP A 95 6.88 -0.92 3.86
CA TRP A 95 7.61 -1.50 2.72
C TRP A 95 8.41 -2.75 3.08
N ASP A 96 9.18 -2.70 4.17
CA ASP A 96 10.04 -3.80 4.59
C ASP A 96 9.20 -5.00 5.06
N LYS A 97 8.23 -4.76 5.97
CA LYS A 97 7.44 -5.80 6.60
C LYS A 97 6.48 -6.48 5.64
N GLY A 98 5.72 -5.74 4.84
CA GLY A 98 4.80 -6.41 3.93
C GLY A 98 5.52 -7.20 2.83
N TRP A 99 6.75 -6.82 2.46
CA TRP A 99 7.57 -7.63 1.56
C TRP A 99 8.13 -8.90 2.20
N GLU A 100 8.53 -8.86 3.48
CA GLU A 100 8.90 -10.08 4.25
C GLU A 100 7.81 -11.16 4.10
N TYR A 101 6.53 -10.80 4.22
CA TYR A 101 5.42 -11.74 4.07
C TYR A 101 5.09 -12.08 2.62
N LEU A 102 5.01 -11.10 1.72
CA LEU A 102 4.54 -11.35 0.35
C LEU A 102 5.55 -12.15 -0.48
N GLN A 103 6.85 -11.94 -0.26
CA GLN A 103 7.90 -12.56 -1.08
C GLN A 103 7.94 -14.09 -0.97
N GLU A 104 7.42 -14.66 0.13
CA GLU A 104 7.32 -16.12 0.35
C GLU A 104 6.44 -16.81 -0.70
N PHE A 105 5.47 -16.09 -1.27
CA PHE A 105 4.50 -16.62 -2.23
C PHE A 105 4.80 -16.23 -3.68
N VAL A 106 5.84 -15.45 -3.94
CA VAL A 106 6.19 -15.00 -5.30
C VAL A 106 6.51 -16.19 -6.21
N ASP A 107 7.29 -17.16 -5.74
CA ASP A 107 7.64 -18.33 -6.56
C ASP A 107 6.42 -19.24 -6.80
N GLU A 108 5.46 -19.29 -5.87
CA GLU A 108 4.18 -19.98 -6.07
C GLU A 108 3.37 -19.32 -7.20
N TYR A 109 3.27 -17.98 -7.18
CA TYR A 109 2.58 -17.24 -8.24
C TYR A 109 3.24 -17.44 -9.61
N TYR A 110 4.55 -17.58 -9.65
CA TYR A 110 5.32 -17.77 -10.89
C TYR A 110 5.72 -19.22 -11.17
N ALA A 111 5.03 -20.22 -10.60
CA ALA A 111 5.36 -21.63 -10.82
C ALA A 111 5.47 -22.02 -12.31
N ASP A 112 4.63 -21.42 -13.17
CA ASP A 112 4.61 -21.66 -14.62
C ASP A 112 5.58 -20.77 -15.41
N LYS A 113 6.12 -19.70 -14.79
CA LYS A 113 7.02 -18.70 -15.39
C LYS A 113 8.08 -18.25 -14.38
N PRO A 114 8.94 -19.15 -13.87
CA PRO A 114 9.84 -18.86 -12.75
C PRO A 114 10.83 -17.74 -13.05
N GLU A 115 11.11 -17.44 -14.32
CA GLU A 115 11.96 -16.33 -14.76
C GLU A 115 11.38 -14.94 -14.45
N CYS A 116 10.08 -14.82 -14.17
CA CYS A 116 9.46 -13.56 -13.78
C CYS A 116 9.70 -13.22 -12.30
N ALA A 117 9.79 -14.24 -11.43
CA ALA A 117 9.97 -14.05 -9.99
C ALA A 117 11.18 -13.14 -9.63
N PRO A 118 12.41 -13.34 -10.16
CA PRO A 118 13.52 -12.44 -9.87
C PRO A 118 13.31 -11.01 -10.39
N LYS A 119 12.57 -10.83 -11.49
CA LYS A 119 12.26 -9.48 -12.03
C LYS A 119 11.35 -8.71 -11.08
N ILE A 120 10.35 -9.38 -10.50
CA ILE A 120 9.46 -8.78 -9.50
C ILE A 120 10.23 -8.36 -8.25
N ARG A 121 11.12 -9.23 -7.75
CA ARG A 121 11.95 -8.90 -6.57
C ARG A 121 12.86 -7.68 -6.84
N GLN A 122 13.44 -7.60 -8.04
CA GLN A 122 14.27 -6.45 -8.42
C GLN A 122 13.44 -5.17 -8.56
N ALA A 123 12.29 -5.26 -9.23
CA ALA A 123 11.40 -4.11 -9.42
C ALA A 123 10.85 -3.60 -8.08
N PHE A 124 10.52 -4.49 -7.14
CA PHE A 124 10.12 -4.13 -5.78
C PHE A 124 11.13 -3.19 -5.11
N GLU A 125 12.42 -3.57 -5.07
CA GLU A 125 13.45 -2.75 -4.41
C GLU A 125 13.63 -1.38 -5.09
N ARG A 126 13.50 -1.33 -6.41
CA ARG A 126 13.56 -0.08 -7.18
C ARG A 126 12.36 0.82 -6.88
N ILE A 127 11.14 0.28 -6.95
CA ILE A 127 9.90 1.00 -6.69
C ILE A 127 9.87 1.53 -5.25
N LYS A 128 10.20 0.68 -4.27
CA LYS A 128 10.35 1.07 -2.87
C LYS A 128 11.32 2.25 -2.69
N THR A 129 12.51 2.16 -3.31
CA THR A 129 13.51 3.24 -3.23
C THR A 129 12.95 4.55 -3.78
N LEU A 130 12.28 4.50 -4.94
CA LEU A 130 11.68 5.67 -5.58
C LEU A 130 10.56 6.27 -4.73
N LEU A 131 9.65 5.44 -4.20
CA LEU A 131 8.54 5.93 -3.39
C LEU A 131 8.98 6.48 -2.04
N LEU A 132 10.05 5.93 -1.43
CA LEU A 132 10.65 6.54 -0.24
C LEU A 132 11.30 7.90 -0.55
N GLN A 133 11.89 8.08 -1.74
CA GLN A 133 12.35 9.41 -2.16
C GLN A 133 11.19 10.39 -2.35
N ALA A 134 10.03 9.92 -2.85
CA ALA A 134 8.82 10.72 -2.94
C ALA A 134 8.32 11.14 -1.55
N THR A 135 8.33 10.21 -0.58
CA THR A 135 8.04 10.50 0.83
C THR A 135 9.00 11.54 1.39
N ASP A 136 10.31 11.39 1.19
CA ASP A 136 11.32 12.35 1.66
C ASP A 136 11.12 13.75 1.03
N LEU A 137 10.81 13.80 -0.27
CA LEU A 137 10.53 15.05 -0.96
C LEU A 137 9.27 15.74 -0.39
N SER A 138 8.28 14.96 0.04
CA SER A 138 7.01 15.44 0.57
C SER A 138 7.10 16.14 1.94
N LYS A 139 8.25 16.11 2.62
CA LYS A 139 8.46 16.66 3.98
C LYS A 139 7.92 18.08 4.16
N GLY A 140 8.06 18.94 3.14
CA GLY A 140 7.56 20.33 3.18
C GLY A 140 6.03 20.46 3.33
N MET A 141 5.28 19.40 3.03
CA MET A 141 3.82 19.34 3.17
C MET A 141 3.35 19.06 4.60
N TYR A 142 4.23 18.58 5.48
CA TYR A 142 3.90 18.26 6.87
C TYR A 142 3.87 19.51 7.75
N LEU A 143 3.10 19.45 8.83
CA LEU A 143 3.05 20.49 9.86
C LEU A 143 4.28 20.40 10.79
N GLU A 144 4.48 21.42 11.61
CA GLU A 144 5.47 21.38 12.69
C GLU A 144 5.02 20.39 13.78
N ASN A 145 5.98 19.71 14.41
CA ASN A 145 5.69 18.66 15.38
C ASN A 145 4.85 19.15 16.56
N GLY A 146 3.73 18.45 16.83
CA GLY A 146 2.76 18.80 17.87
C GLY A 146 1.79 19.91 17.48
N ALA A 147 1.80 20.38 16.23
CA ALA A 147 0.87 21.41 15.77
C ALA A 147 -0.59 20.95 15.78
N LEU A 148 -0.86 19.64 15.61
CA LEU A 148 -2.24 19.14 15.59
C LEU A 148 -2.96 19.32 16.94
N ASP A 149 -2.23 19.36 18.06
CA ASP A 149 -2.81 19.51 19.40
C ASP A 149 -3.28 20.95 19.70
N ASN A 150 -2.86 21.92 18.89
CA ASN A 150 -3.00 23.35 19.18
C ASN A 150 -3.76 24.14 18.12
N LEU A 151 -4.10 23.52 16.98
CA LEU A 151 -4.76 24.17 15.86
C LEU A 151 -6.18 23.66 15.68
N ALA A 152 -7.09 24.56 15.31
CA ALA A 152 -8.45 24.18 14.95
C ALA A 152 -8.47 23.42 13.59
N PRO A 153 -9.43 22.52 13.35
CA PRO A 153 -9.48 21.72 12.12
C PRO A 153 -9.52 22.53 10.82
N ASP A 154 -10.22 23.67 10.81
CA ASP A 154 -10.31 24.59 9.66
C ASP A 154 -8.97 25.29 9.40
N GLU A 155 -8.24 25.65 10.46
CA GLU A 155 -6.91 26.22 10.36
C GLU A 155 -5.89 25.21 9.82
N ILE A 156 -5.94 23.96 10.30
CA ILE A 156 -5.13 22.85 9.77
C ILE A 156 -5.37 22.69 8.27
N GLN A 157 -6.64 22.64 7.86
CA GLN A 157 -6.99 22.46 6.45
C GLN A 157 -6.45 23.61 5.58
N ARG A 158 -6.58 24.87 6.04
CA ARG A 158 -6.02 26.03 5.32
C ARG A 158 -4.50 25.91 5.16
N ILE A 159 -3.77 25.61 6.23
CA ILE A 159 -2.31 25.48 6.20
C ILE A 159 -1.87 24.35 5.26
N LEU A 160 -2.58 23.20 5.27
CA LEU A 160 -2.26 22.08 4.39
C LEU A 160 -2.48 22.42 2.91
N VAL A 161 -3.50 23.22 2.58
CA VAL A 161 -3.71 23.72 1.21
C VAL A 161 -2.54 24.61 0.78
N GLU A 162 -2.15 25.60 1.60
CA GLU A 162 -1.04 26.50 1.29
C GLU A 162 0.29 25.74 1.13
N LYS A 163 0.58 24.79 2.03
CA LYS A 163 1.76 23.94 1.96
C LYS A 163 1.78 23.08 0.69
N ARG A 164 0.63 22.52 0.29
CA ARG A 164 0.50 21.72 -0.94
C ARG A 164 0.73 22.56 -2.19
N GLU A 165 0.12 23.74 -2.27
CA GLU A 165 0.31 24.67 -3.39
C GLU A 165 1.78 25.06 -3.52
N LYS A 166 2.42 25.43 -2.40
CA LYS A 166 3.86 25.73 -2.36
C LYS A 166 4.71 24.54 -2.80
N PHE A 167 4.42 23.35 -2.28
CA PHE A 167 5.13 22.13 -2.65
C PHE A 167 5.07 21.87 -4.16
N PHE A 168 3.88 21.93 -4.77
CA PHE A 168 3.75 21.70 -6.20
C PHE A 168 4.40 22.80 -7.05
N SER A 169 4.42 24.05 -6.55
CA SER A 169 5.14 25.15 -7.21
C SER A 169 6.66 24.97 -7.18
N GLU A 170 7.22 24.39 -6.12
CA GLU A 170 8.68 24.32 -5.93
C GLU A 170 9.29 22.95 -6.29
N LYS A 171 8.55 21.87 -6.03
CA LYS A 171 9.02 20.47 -6.07
C LYS A 171 8.11 19.57 -6.91
N GLY A 172 6.99 20.07 -7.43
CA GLY A 172 5.98 19.27 -8.12
C GLY A 172 6.52 18.50 -9.34
N GLU A 173 7.43 19.09 -10.11
CA GLU A 173 8.06 18.43 -11.27
C GLU A 173 8.98 17.28 -10.83
N LEU A 174 9.83 17.51 -9.84
CA LEU A 174 10.69 16.47 -9.27
C LEU A 174 9.86 15.31 -8.70
N PHE A 175 8.77 15.63 -8.01
CA PHE A 175 7.85 14.64 -7.47
C PHE A 175 7.21 13.80 -8.58
N LYS A 176 6.69 14.43 -9.64
CA LYS A 176 6.12 13.73 -10.81
C LYS A 176 7.15 12.84 -11.51
N ASN A 177 8.37 13.33 -11.68
CA ASN A 177 9.45 12.56 -12.31
C ASN A 177 9.74 11.25 -11.55
N ILE A 178 9.62 11.22 -10.22
CA ILE A 178 9.77 9.98 -9.44
C ILE A 178 8.72 8.93 -9.85
N PHE A 179 7.46 9.32 -10.04
CA PHE A 179 6.42 8.41 -10.50
C PHE A 179 6.64 7.98 -11.96
N ASP A 180 7.13 8.87 -12.81
CA ASP A 180 7.48 8.52 -14.19
C ASP A 180 8.64 7.51 -14.23
N GLU A 181 9.67 7.67 -13.38
CA GLU A 181 10.73 6.68 -13.22
C GLU A 181 10.19 5.35 -12.67
N MET A 182 9.31 5.38 -11.67
CA MET A 182 8.67 4.18 -11.12
C MET A 182 7.89 3.43 -12.21
N LYS A 183 7.19 4.14 -13.10
CA LYS A 183 6.45 3.54 -14.22
C LYS A 183 7.37 2.85 -15.24
N LYS A 184 8.69 3.12 -15.25
CA LYS A 184 9.66 2.40 -16.09
C LYS A 184 10.04 1.02 -15.53
N GLU A 185 9.72 0.74 -14.26
CA GLU A 185 9.94 -0.58 -13.65
C GLU A 185 8.84 -1.59 -14.03
N LYS A 186 7.82 -1.18 -14.82
CA LYS A 186 6.80 -2.07 -15.38
C LYS A 186 7.45 -3.19 -16.19
N ILE A 187 6.97 -4.41 -16.01
CA ILE A 187 7.46 -5.58 -16.76
C ILE A 187 6.60 -5.93 -17.99
N GLY A 188 5.51 -5.19 -18.21
CA GLY A 188 4.61 -5.35 -19.35
C GLY A 188 3.64 -6.53 -19.20
N ILE A 189 3.39 -6.97 -17.96
CA ILE A 189 2.51 -8.11 -17.66
C ILE A 189 1.42 -7.62 -16.73
N LYS A 190 0.16 -7.84 -17.12
CA LYS A 190 -0.98 -7.57 -16.25
C LYS A 190 -1.13 -8.73 -15.23
N PRO A 191 -1.40 -8.45 -13.94
CA PRO A 191 -1.62 -9.52 -12.96
C PRO A 191 -2.81 -10.40 -13.36
N ASP A 192 -2.65 -11.72 -13.16
CA ASP A 192 -3.81 -12.60 -12.99
C ASP A 192 -4.44 -12.24 -11.64
N TRP A 193 -5.53 -11.50 -11.69
CA TRP A 193 -6.13 -10.91 -10.48
C TRP A 193 -6.53 -11.96 -9.45
N ASP A 194 -7.06 -13.11 -9.87
CA ASP A 194 -7.51 -14.15 -8.95
C ASP A 194 -6.30 -14.85 -8.32
N LYS A 195 -5.27 -15.15 -9.11
CA LYS A 195 -4.01 -15.71 -8.59
C LYS A 195 -3.28 -14.73 -7.66
N PHE A 196 -3.28 -13.45 -8.02
CA PHE A 196 -2.61 -12.38 -7.28
C PHE A 196 -3.29 -12.14 -5.93
N THR A 197 -4.62 -11.99 -5.93
CA THR A 197 -5.36 -11.82 -4.67
C THR A 197 -5.27 -13.04 -3.77
N ALA A 198 -5.18 -14.27 -4.34
CA ALA A 198 -4.99 -15.48 -3.54
C ALA A 198 -3.66 -15.48 -2.76
N ILE A 199 -2.54 -15.12 -3.40
CA ILE A 199 -1.24 -15.06 -2.68
C ILE A 199 -1.16 -13.88 -1.70
N VAL A 200 -1.77 -12.73 -2.02
CA VAL A 200 -1.84 -11.59 -1.09
C VAL A 200 -2.70 -11.95 0.12
N THR A 201 -3.79 -12.68 -0.08
CA THR A 201 -4.64 -13.19 1.02
C THR A 201 -3.82 -14.09 1.95
N LYS A 202 -3.02 -15.03 1.43
CA LYS A 202 -2.12 -15.86 2.25
C LYS A 202 -1.13 -15.02 3.06
N ALA A 203 -0.54 -13.99 2.45
CA ALA A 203 0.36 -13.08 3.15
C ALA A 203 -0.37 -12.33 4.30
N VAL A 204 -1.57 -11.80 4.05
CA VAL A 204 -2.39 -11.15 5.07
C VAL A 204 -2.78 -12.13 6.19
N GLU A 205 -3.15 -13.38 5.87
CA GLU A 205 -3.42 -14.40 6.89
C GLU A 205 -2.21 -14.66 7.79
N ASN A 206 -0.99 -14.70 7.22
CA ASN A 206 0.23 -14.85 8.00
C ASN A 206 0.47 -13.65 8.92
N ILE A 207 0.28 -12.43 8.41
CA ILE A 207 0.36 -11.19 9.20
C ILE A 207 -0.61 -11.24 10.39
N LEU A 208 -1.87 -11.60 10.16
CA LEU A 208 -2.88 -11.65 11.20
C LEU A 208 -2.57 -12.70 12.27
N LYS A 209 -2.09 -13.88 11.85
CA LYS A 209 -1.65 -14.93 12.78
C LYS A 209 -0.48 -14.49 13.66
N ASP A 210 0.43 -13.67 13.14
CA ASP A 210 1.57 -13.17 13.93
C ASP A 210 1.17 -12.00 14.83
N ASN A 211 0.31 -11.11 14.35
CA ASN A 211 -0.26 -10.02 15.16
C ASN A 211 -1.07 -10.51 16.37
N ASP A 212 -1.62 -11.73 16.32
CA ASP A 212 -2.34 -12.35 17.44
C ASP A 212 -1.41 -12.97 18.50
N LYS A 213 -0.10 -13.07 18.22
CA LYS A 213 0.91 -13.58 19.16
C LYS A 213 1.59 -12.49 20.00
N GLU A 214 1.40 -11.23 19.64
CA GLU A 214 1.93 -10.05 20.35
C GLU A 214 1.01 -9.57 21.47
#